data_AF-A0A1M5Q6F9-F1
#
_entry.id   AF-A0A1M5Q6F9-F1
#
_cell.length_a   1.000
_cell.length_b   1.000
_cell.length_c   1.000
_cell.angle_alpha   90.00
_cell.angle_beta   90.00
_cell.angle_gamma   90.00
#
_symmetry.space_group_name_H-M   'P 1'
#
loop_
_entity.id
_entity.type
_entity.pdbx_description
1 polymer ?
#
loop_
_entity_poly.entity_id
_entity_poly.type
_entity_poly.pdbx_seq_one_letter_code
_entity_poly.pdbx_strand_id
1 'polypeptide(L)'
;MRKIIALTLSLLLTGCINNPINSSSSNKVDNEIKNTITKYLSLNTYTGENIKFDENDTKTFNGETYARILGNDFNSPEDYNKMINNAFTKESAKDYLLEKPNTSNGILYTDKSGVYINKKVMEQPLQFTPDLNTLDVVTEKDDVLIVSYDNFYKPTKETYPLYVTLVKENDKYLIDNYKITNCKLAGKEHSKIIREHYNIPDDKSTFIGLISQYKDKHFAFVVYTVKGKDLYLEQACDFDVDKNTIAPLTIEGQRKIYGAREELSETNPKVLNNIFEKLSPDSKLETLIASVPKDASPLFEKYIEFEELFPSEENNAVLNKYIVVPKYFTSFSLSAADGPTVIWSDSPFLGIKGSFKLKENINYETLLNFFAENLGD
;
A
#
# COMPACT_ATOMS: atom_id res chain seq x y z
N MET A 1 -9.45 53.56 -32.19
CA MET A 1 -10.66 52.73 -31.97
C MET A 1 -10.63 51.54 -32.91
N ARG A 2 -10.67 50.34 -32.33
CA ARG A 2 -10.91 48.99 -32.88
C ARG A 2 -10.26 48.62 -34.23
N LYS A 3 -9.10 47.96 -34.15
CA LYS A 3 -8.58 47.07 -35.20
C LYS A 3 -9.36 45.75 -35.15
N ILE A 4 -10.11 45.45 -36.20
CA ILE A 4 -10.61 44.12 -36.49
C ILE A 4 -9.45 43.36 -37.12
N ILE A 5 -8.93 42.35 -36.43
CA ILE A 5 -8.01 41.37 -37.02
C ILE A 5 -8.84 40.11 -37.22
N ALA A 6 -9.17 39.85 -38.49
CA ALA A 6 -9.74 38.60 -38.94
C ALA A 6 -8.71 37.48 -38.71
N LEU A 7 -9.03 36.54 -37.83
CA LEU A 7 -8.28 35.30 -37.70
C LEU A 7 -8.94 34.27 -38.62
N THR A 8 -8.33 34.06 -39.78
CA THR A 8 -8.73 33.01 -40.73
C THR A 8 -8.57 31.64 -40.08
N LEU A 9 -9.70 30.99 -39.90
CA LEU A 9 -9.87 29.61 -39.50
C LEU A 9 -9.39 28.69 -40.65
N SER A 10 -8.18 28.17 -40.57
CA SER A 10 -7.74 27.08 -41.43
C SER A 10 -7.95 25.76 -40.71
N LEU A 11 -9.11 25.14 -40.95
CA LEU A 11 -9.31 23.73 -40.74
C LEU A 11 -8.32 22.95 -41.63
N LEU A 12 -7.41 22.20 -41.00
CA LEU A 12 -6.81 21.03 -41.62
C LEU A 12 -7.18 19.81 -40.78
N LEU A 13 -8.28 19.19 -41.19
CA LEU A 13 -8.59 17.79 -40.94
C LEU A 13 -7.75 16.93 -41.88
N THR A 14 -6.77 16.22 -41.32
CA THR A 14 -6.25 14.93 -41.82
C THR A 14 -5.92 14.14 -40.56
N GLY A 15 -6.64 13.08 -40.20
CA GLY A 15 -6.67 11.81 -40.92
C GLY A 15 -5.78 10.83 -40.16
N CYS A 16 -6.40 9.87 -39.48
CA CYS A 16 -5.82 8.90 -38.54
C CYS A 16 -4.56 8.18 -39.04
N ILE A 17 -3.52 8.12 -38.19
CA ILE A 17 -2.66 6.93 -38.07
C ILE A 17 -2.37 6.72 -36.58
N ASN A 18 -2.78 5.55 -36.08
CA ASN A 18 -2.37 4.98 -34.79
C ASN A 18 -0.85 4.85 -34.73
N ASN A 19 -0.24 5.52 -33.76
CA ASN A 19 0.94 5.03 -33.03
C ASN A 19 0.94 5.72 -31.67
N PRO A 20 1.19 5.00 -30.56
CA PRO A 20 1.38 5.65 -29.28
C PRO A 20 2.63 6.54 -29.41
N ILE A 21 2.44 7.84 -29.24
CA ILE A 21 3.54 8.77 -29.11
C ILE A 21 4.21 8.42 -27.78
N ASN A 22 5.29 7.62 -27.85
CA ASN A 22 6.30 7.58 -26.82
C ASN A 22 6.71 9.03 -26.55
N SER A 23 6.34 9.54 -25.38
CA SER A 23 6.71 10.88 -24.94
C SER A 23 8.23 10.95 -24.81
N SER A 24 8.87 11.69 -25.71
CA SER A 24 10.31 11.89 -25.79
C SER A 24 10.83 12.93 -24.78
N SER A 25 10.41 12.86 -23.51
CA SER A 25 10.92 13.72 -22.43
C SER A 25 12.14 13.09 -21.75
N SER A 26 13.27 13.13 -22.47
CA SER A 26 14.65 12.95 -22.01
C SER A 26 15.01 11.60 -21.33
N ASN A 27 15.71 10.74 -22.07
CA ASN A 27 16.34 9.51 -21.58
C ASN A 27 17.12 9.65 -20.25
N LYS A 28 17.56 10.86 -19.88
CA LYS A 28 18.30 11.13 -18.65
C LYS A 28 17.41 11.11 -17.39
N VAL A 29 16.21 11.70 -17.45
CA VAL A 29 15.28 11.72 -16.31
C VAL A 29 14.73 10.31 -16.06
N ASP A 30 14.38 9.59 -17.13
CA ASP A 30 13.96 8.18 -17.04
C ASP A 30 15.06 7.29 -16.43
N ASN A 31 16.31 7.49 -16.83
CA ASN A 31 17.44 6.75 -16.27
C ASN A 31 17.68 7.09 -14.79
N GLU A 32 17.49 8.35 -14.39
CA GLU A 32 17.62 8.77 -12.99
C GLU A 32 16.54 8.13 -12.11
N ILE A 33 15.29 8.12 -12.56
CA ILE A 33 14.17 7.48 -11.88
C ILE A 33 14.43 5.97 -11.78
N LYS A 34 14.78 5.31 -12.91
CA LYS A 34 15.10 3.87 -12.91
C LYS A 34 16.23 3.54 -11.95
N ASN A 35 17.32 4.32 -11.94
CA ASN A 35 18.44 4.12 -11.02
C ASN A 35 18.03 4.27 -9.55
N THR A 36 17.19 5.26 -9.23
CA THR A 36 16.65 5.47 -7.88
C THR A 36 15.80 4.27 -7.45
N ILE A 37 14.91 3.79 -8.33
CA ILE A 37 14.08 2.61 -8.07
C ILE A 37 14.93 1.34 -7.94
N THR A 38 15.95 1.14 -8.78
CA THR A 38 16.88 0.02 -8.66
C THR A 38 17.58 0.00 -7.31
N LYS A 39 18.08 1.15 -6.83
CA LYS A 39 18.68 1.24 -5.49
C LYS A 39 17.66 0.94 -4.39
N TYR A 40 16.46 1.50 -4.49
CA TYR A 40 15.37 1.22 -3.56
C TYR A 40 15.05 -0.28 -3.49
N LEU A 41 14.94 -0.95 -4.64
CA LEU A 41 14.71 -2.39 -4.71
C LEU A 41 15.86 -3.15 -4.07
N SER A 42 17.11 -2.85 -4.44
CA SER A 42 18.30 -3.49 -3.85
C SER A 42 18.42 -3.30 -2.34
N LEU A 43 17.96 -2.18 -1.78
CA LEU A 43 17.92 -1.97 -0.33
C LEU A 43 16.85 -2.83 0.36
N ASN A 44 15.72 -3.09 -0.30
CA ASN A 44 14.62 -3.86 0.29
C ASN A 44 14.70 -5.37 0.07
N THR A 45 15.27 -5.79 -1.06
CA THR A 45 15.35 -7.21 -1.45
C THR A 45 16.75 -7.78 -1.32
N TYR A 46 17.78 -6.94 -1.16
CA TYR A 46 19.20 -7.35 -1.16
C TYR A 46 19.59 -8.14 -2.41
N THR A 47 19.02 -7.75 -3.55
CA THR A 47 19.29 -8.38 -4.84
C THR A 47 19.65 -7.35 -5.90
N GLY A 48 20.35 -7.83 -6.92
CA GLY A 48 20.84 -7.03 -8.03
C GLY A 48 22.05 -7.72 -8.68
N GLU A 49 22.41 -7.28 -9.88
CA GLU A 49 23.50 -7.90 -10.65
C GLU A 49 24.86 -7.87 -9.92
N ASN A 50 25.05 -6.89 -9.03
CA ASN A 50 26.29 -6.66 -8.31
C ASN A 50 26.24 -7.06 -6.82
N ILE A 51 25.16 -7.72 -6.37
CA ILE A 51 25.03 -8.16 -4.98
C ILE A 51 25.34 -9.64 -4.87
N LYS A 52 26.32 -9.99 -4.03
CA LYS A 52 26.69 -11.37 -3.68
C LYS A 52 26.82 -11.49 -2.17
N PHE A 53 26.83 -12.71 -1.67
CA PHE A 53 27.02 -12.99 -0.25
C PHE A 53 28.30 -13.81 -0.06
N ASP A 54 29.16 -13.36 0.85
CA ASP A 54 30.34 -14.12 1.25
C ASP A 54 30.01 -14.97 2.48
N GLU A 55 29.71 -16.23 2.24
CA GLU A 55 29.39 -17.19 3.31
C GLU A 55 30.60 -17.59 4.17
N ASN A 56 31.83 -17.22 3.75
CA ASN A 56 33.05 -17.44 4.53
C ASN A 56 33.35 -16.26 5.47
N ASP A 57 32.87 -15.05 5.17
CA ASP A 57 32.94 -13.87 6.03
C ASP A 57 31.62 -13.71 6.79
N THR A 58 31.50 -14.40 7.93
CA THR A 58 30.28 -14.43 8.75
C THR A 58 30.51 -13.87 10.13
N LYS A 59 29.42 -13.34 10.73
CA LYS A 59 29.40 -12.84 12.10
C LYS A 59 28.18 -13.35 12.84
N THR A 60 28.31 -13.49 14.15
CA THR A 60 27.20 -13.81 15.03
C THR A 60 26.83 -12.58 15.85
N PHE A 61 25.57 -12.16 15.77
CA PHE A 61 25.03 -11.05 16.54
C PHE A 61 23.69 -11.49 17.14
N ASN A 62 23.56 -11.35 18.47
CA ASN A 62 22.36 -11.78 19.22
C ASN A 62 21.91 -13.22 18.94
N GLY A 63 22.86 -14.14 18.74
CA GLY A 63 22.58 -15.56 18.48
C GLY A 63 22.21 -15.89 17.03
N GLU A 64 22.08 -14.89 16.15
CA GLU A 64 21.81 -15.06 14.72
C GLU A 64 23.10 -14.94 13.90
N THR A 65 23.19 -15.71 12.81
CA THR A 65 24.36 -15.70 11.92
C THR A 65 24.10 -14.83 10.69
N TYR A 66 25.06 -13.95 10.41
CA TYR A 66 25.02 -13.02 9.30
C TYR A 66 26.17 -13.30 8.35
N ALA A 67 25.94 -13.16 7.05
CA ALA A 67 26.97 -13.25 6.01
C ALA A 67 27.24 -11.86 5.41
N ARG A 68 28.47 -11.60 5.02
CA ARG A 68 28.83 -10.32 4.42
C ARG A 68 28.16 -10.13 3.08
N ILE A 69 27.61 -8.94 2.85
CA ILE A 69 27.12 -8.52 1.54
C ILE A 69 28.30 -7.93 0.76
N LEU A 70 28.51 -8.44 -0.45
CA LEU A 70 29.48 -7.91 -1.42
C LEU A 70 28.74 -7.11 -2.48
N GLY A 71 29.24 -5.92 -2.78
CA GLY A 71 28.70 -5.03 -3.81
C GLY A 71 29.18 -3.61 -3.58
N ASN A 72 29.27 -2.81 -4.65
CA ASN A 72 29.85 -1.46 -4.56
C ASN A 72 29.18 -0.58 -3.50
N ASP A 73 27.87 -0.71 -3.34
CA ASP A 73 27.08 0.05 -2.37
C ASP A 73 27.01 -0.61 -0.97
N PHE A 74 27.64 -1.78 -0.77
CA PHE A 74 27.60 -2.56 0.47
C PHE A 74 28.99 -2.82 1.07
N ASN A 75 30.05 -2.33 0.42
CA ASN A 75 31.44 -2.58 0.83
C ASN A 75 31.77 -2.01 2.22
N SER A 76 31.12 -0.92 2.60
CA SER A 76 31.30 -0.23 3.87
C SER A 76 29.96 0.32 4.39
N PRO A 77 29.83 0.59 5.71
CA PRO A 77 28.69 1.33 6.26
C PRO A 77 28.49 2.70 5.59
N GLU A 78 29.58 3.37 5.21
CA GLU A 78 29.53 4.67 4.54
C GLU A 78 28.92 4.58 3.14
N ASP A 79 29.32 3.57 2.35
CA ASP A 79 28.74 3.32 1.02
C ASP A 79 27.26 2.97 1.12
N TYR A 80 26.91 2.15 2.11
CA TYR A 80 25.52 1.76 2.37
C TYR A 80 24.65 2.95 2.77
N ASN A 81 25.13 3.80 3.68
CA ASN A 81 24.45 5.04 4.05
C ASN A 81 24.32 5.99 2.86
N LYS A 82 25.33 6.06 2.00
CA LYS A 82 25.28 6.86 0.77
C LYS A 82 24.25 6.29 -0.21
N MET A 83 24.10 4.97 -0.32
CA MET A 83 23.07 4.34 -1.14
C MET A 83 21.66 4.71 -0.65
N ILE A 84 21.41 4.61 0.67
CA ILE A 84 20.15 5.00 1.31
C ILE A 84 19.82 6.47 1.01
N ASN A 85 20.75 7.39 1.25
CA ASN A 85 20.54 8.82 1.01
C ASN A 85 20.41 9.19 -0.47
N ASN A 86 20.76 8.30 -1.39
CA ASN A 86 20.56 8.48 -2.83
C ASN A 86 19.31 7.77 -3.36
N ALA A 87 18.63 6.98 -2.54
CA ALA A 87 17.40 6.27 -2.90
C ALA A 87 16.18 6.93 -2.27
N PHE A 88 16.30 7.44 -1.04
CA PHE A 88 15.19 7.94 -0.23
C PHE A 88 15.26 9.45 -0.01
N THR A 89 14.10 10.08 0.20
CA THR A 89 14.03 11.46 0.73
C THR A 89 14.74 11.54 2.06
N LYS A 90 15.19 12.74 2.47
CA LYS A 90 15.89 12.91 3.76
C LYS A 90 15.11 12.34 4.95
N GLU A 91 13.79 12.50 4.93
CA GLU A 91 12.89 11.96 5.94
C GLU A 91 12.85 10.43 5.88
N SER A 92 12.49 9.84 4.73
CA SER A 92 12.46 8.38 4.56
C SER A 92 13.80 7.69 4.86
N ALA A 93 14.92 8.33 4.52
CA ALA A 93 16.26 7.81 4.79
C ALA A 93 16.54 7.69 6.29
N LYS A 94 16.12 8.68 7.09
CA LYS A 94 16.31 8.69 8.54
C LYS A 94 15.59 7.50 9.18
N ASP A 95 14.36 7.22 8.77
CA ASP A 95 13.57 6.15 9.37
C ASP A 95 14.02 4.77 8.91
N TYR A 96 14.39 4.64 7.64
CA TYR A 96 15.02 3.42 7.12
C TYR A 96 16.26 3.02 7.95
N LEU A 97 17.07 4.00 8.35
CA LEU A 97 18.25 3.80 9.21
C LEU A 97 17.91 3.50 10.67
N LEU A 98 16.74 3.89 11.17
CA LEU A 98 16.29 3.59 12.53
C LEU A 98 15.69 2.19 12.65
N GLU A 99 15.06 1.67 11.60
CA GLU A 99 14.34 0.39 11.65
C GLU A 99 15.21 -0.85 11.37
N LYS A 100 16.33 -0.73 10.64
CA LYS A 100 17.01 -1.89 10.04
C LYS A 100 18.36 -2.35 10.62
N PRO A 101 19.29 -1.49 11.06
CA PRO A 101 20.60 -1.95 11.56
C PRO A 101 20.59 -2.27 13.07
N ASN A 102 21.20 -3.40 13.45
CA ASN A 102 21.64 -3.71 14.83
C ASN A 102 20.53 -3.87 15.88
N THR A 103 19.32 -4.29 15.48
CA THR A 103 18.26 -4.67 16.43
C THR A 103 18.35 -6.16 16.79
N SER A 104 17.74 -6.60 17.90
CA SER A 104 17.80 -8.00 18.37
C SER A 104 17.25 -9.03 17.37
N ASN A 105 16.46 -8.58 16.39
CA ASN A 105 15.93 -9.36 15.26
C ASN A 105 16.22 -8.68 13.91
N GLY A 106 17.31 -7.92 13.81
CA GLY A 106 17.63 -7.11 12.63
C GLY A 106 17.87 -7.97 11.38
N ILE A 107 17.39 -7.51 10.23
CA ILE A 107 17.72 -8.12 8.93
C ILE A 107 19.21 -7.86 8.60
N LEU A 108 19.74 -6.71 9.04
CA LEU A 108 21.10 -6.28 8.78
C LEU A 108 21.89 -6.05 10.06
N TYR A 109 23.17 -6.36 9.97
CA TYR A 109 24.20 -5.98 10.93
C TYR A 109 25.28 -5.18 10.21
N THR A 110 25.66 -4.03 10.74
CA THR A 110 26.70 -3.17 10.14
C THR A 110 27.76 -2.84 11.18
N ASP A 111 29.03 -3.00 10.80
CA ASP A 111 30.16 -2.53 11.58
C ASP A 111 31.30 -2.04 10.69
N LYS A 112 32.44 -1.69 11.29
CA LYS A 112 33.58 -1.09 10.57
C LYS A 112 34.11 -1.95 9.42
N SER A 113 33.85 -3.25 9.39
CA SER A 113 34.36 -4.12 8.32
C SER A 113 33.37 -4.32 7.18
N GLY A 114 32.10 -3.95 7.33
CA GLY A 114 31.12 -4.02 6.23
C GLY A 114 29.67 -4.14 6.67
N VAL A 115 28.82 -4.43 5.68
CA VAL A 115 27.40 -4.72 5.84
C VAL A 115 27.18 -6.22 5.77
N TYR A 116 26.41 -6.75 6.71
CA TYR A 116 26.11 -8.18 6.85
C TYR A 116 24.59 -8.38 6.87
N ILE A 117 24.11 -9.46 6.26
CA ILE A 117 22.69 -9.84 6.21
C ILE A 117 22.44 -11.15 6.95
N ASN A 118 21.31 -11.26 7.63
CA ASN A 118 20.92 -12.49 8.30
C ASN A 118 20.77 -13.64 7.27
N LYS A 119 21.44 -14.78 7.51
CA LYS A 119 21.42 -15.94 6.59
C LYS A 119 20.00 -16.45 6.30
N LYS A 120 19.08 -16.40 7.26
CA LYS A 120 17.67 -16.82 7.07
C LYS A 120 16.97 -16.03 5.96
N VAL A 121 17.36 -14.77 5.73
CA VAL A 121 16.80 -13.92 4.67
C VAL A 121 17.35 -14.31 3.30
N MET A 122 18.62 -14.73 3.23
CA MET A 122 19.25 -15.19 1.99
C MET A 122 18.62 -16.49 1.46
N GLU A 123 18.13 -17.34 2.37
CA GLU A 123 17.54 -18.64 2.04
C GLU A 123 16.14 -18.53 1.43
N GLN A 124 15.51 -17.35 1.45
CA GLN A 124 14.19 -17.13 0.88
C GLN A 124 14.30 -16.79 -0.62
N PRO A 125 13.80 -17.65 -1.53
CA PRO A 125 13.85 -17.35 -2.95
C PRO A 125 12.98 -16.13 -3.26
N LEU A 126 13.55 -15.16 -3.98
CA LEU A 126 12.76 -14.03 -4.49
C LEU A 126 11.65 -14.54 -5.40
N GLN A 127 10.42 -14.36 -4.93
CA GLN A 127 9.23 -14.74 -5.67
C GLN A 127 8.86 -13.70 -6.73
N PHE A 128 9.30 -12.45 -6.56
CA PHE A 128 8.96 -11.33 -7.41
C PHE A 128 10.18 -10.79 -8.17
N THR A 129 9.99 -10.29 -9.39
CA THR A 129 11.03 -9.65 -10.20
C THR A 129 10.47 -8.42 -10.91
N PRO A 130 10.98 -7.21 -10.60
CA PRO A 130 10.48 -5.98 -11.19
C PRO A 130 10.94 -5.82 -12.64
N ASP A 131 10.06 -5.36 -13.53
CA ASP A 131 10.37 -4.97 -14.90
C ASP A 131 10.27 -3.45 -15.09
N LEU A 132 11.40 -2.75 -14.90
CA LEU A 132 11.47 -1.30 -15.03
C LEU A 132 11.36 -0.80 -16.48
N ASN A 133 11.23 -1.69 -17.48
CA ASN A 133 10.93 -1.26 -18.85
C ASN A 133 9.45 -0.93 -19.05
N THR A 134 8.59 -1.39 -18.15
CA THR A 134 7.15 -1.10 -18.12
C THR A 134 6.80 0.16 -17.33
N LEU A 135 7.83 0.94 -16.94
CA LEU A 135 7.65 2.12 -16.12
C LEU A 135 6.74 3.14 -16.81
N ASP A 136 5.67 3.53 -16.13
CA ASP A 136 4.68 4.51 -16.60
C ASP A 136 4.42 5.57 -15.54
N VAL A 137 4.17 6.80 -15.98
CA VAL A 137 3.89 7.94 -15.10
C VAL A 137 2.39 8.00 -14.83
N VAL A 138 2.00 7.71 -13.59
CA VAL A 138 0.61 7.73 -13.11
C VAL A 138 0.19 9.13 -12.68
N THR A 139 1.06 9.82 -11.94
CA THR A 139 0.81 11.16 -11.40
C THR A 139 2.09 11.97 -11.49
N GLU A 140 2.01 13.19 -12.02
CA GLU A 140 3.12 14.12 -12.11
C GLU A 140 2.60 15.54 -11.91
N LYS A 141 2.97 16.15 -10.78
CA LYS A 141 2.64 17.55 -10.48
C LYS A 141 3.58 18.10 -9.43
N ASP A 142 3.89 19.39 -9.54
CA ASP A 142 4.77 20.09 -8.60
C ASP A 142 6.08 19.30 -8.38
N ASP A 143 6.36 18.90 -7.14
CA ASP A 143 7.55 18.13 -6.76
C ASP A 143 7.25 16.64 -6.54
N VAL A 144 6.06 16.14 -6.89
CA VAL A 144 5.64 14.75 -6.68
C VAL A 144 5.47 14.02 -8.00
N LEU A 145 6.05 12.83 -8.08
CA LEU A 145 5.95 11.91 -9.20
C LEU A 145 5.56 10.52 -8.68
N ILE A 146 4.48 9.94 -9.18
CA ILE A 146 4.11 8.55 -8.90
C ILE A 146 4.23 7.78 -10.20
N VAL A 147 5.06 6.74 -10.18
CA VAL A 147 5.27 5.86 -11.32
C VAL A 147 4.84 4.46 -10.98
N SER A 148 4.29 3.77 -11.96
CA SER A 148 3.98 2.35 -11.88
C SER A 148 4.97 1.53 -12.69
N TYR A 149 5.21 0.29 -12.30
CA TYR A 149 5.96 -0.70 -13.05
C TYR A 149 5.42 -2.10 -12.73
N ASP A 150 5.59 -3.01 -13.68
CA ASP A 150 5.16 -4.38 -13.55
C ASP A 150 6.13 -5.19 -12.68
N ASN A 151 5.57 -6.08 -11.87
CA ASN A 151 6.31 -7.03 -11.07
C ASN A 151 5.86 -8.45 -11.41
N PHE A 152 6.81 -9.28 -11.82
CA PHE A 152 6.57 -10.64 -12.26
C PHE A 152 6.68 -11.62 -11.09
N TYR A 153 5.59 -12.33 -10.79
CA TYR A 153 5.57 -13.38 -9.79
C TYR A 153 6.00 -14.71 -10.41
N LYS A 154 7.24 -15.13 -10.12
CA LYS A 154 7.86 -16.31 -10.73
C LYS A 154 7.03 -17.60 -10.60
N PRO A 155 6.37 -17.89 -9.46
CA PRO A 155 5.64 -19.14 -9.29
C PRO A 155 4.45 -19.31 -10.24
N THR A 156 3.62 -18.28 -10.44
CA THR A 156 2.44 -18.37 -11.33
C THR A 156 2.63 -17.72 -12.69
N LYS A 157 3.75 -17.00 -12.88
CA LYS A 157 4.04 -16.16 -14.05
C LYS A 157 3.03 -15.03 -14.25
N GLU A 158 2.32 -14.65 -13.20
CA GLU A 158 1.43 -13.50 -13.21
C GLU A 158 2.23 -12.21 -13.06
N THR A 159 1.67 -11.14 -13.63
CA THR A 159 2.24 -9.80 -13.57
C THR A 159 1.30 -8.91 -12.80
N TYR A 160 1.84 -8.16 -11.84
CA TYR A 160 1.08 -7.24 -11.01
C TYR A 160 1.69 -5.85 -11.09
N PRO A 161 0.89 -4.79 -11.31
CA PRO A 161 1.39 -3.44 -11.27
C PRO A 161 1.73 -3.07 -9.83
N LEU A 162 2.96 -2.60 -9.61
CA LEU A 162 3.36 -1.88 -8.42
C LEU A 162 3.50 -0.40 -8.75
N TYR A 163 3.53 0.44 -7.72
CA TYR A 163 3.85 1.85 -7.87
C TYR A 163 4.79 2.31 -6.75
N VAL A 164 5.51 3.38 -7.01
CA VAL A 164 6.35 4.07 -6.04
C VAL A 164 6.12 5.56 -6.13
N THR A 165 6.17 6.23 -4.98
CA THR A 165 6.08 7.69 -4.89
C THR A 165 7.48 8.26 -4.81
N LEU A 166 7.77 9.22 -5.69
CA LEU A 166 9.01 9.97 -5.73
C LEU A 166 8.74 11.45 -5.43
N VAL A 167 9.62 12.06 -4.65
CA VAL A 167 9.60 13.49 -4.35
C VAL A 167 10.88 14.13 -4.82
N LYS A 168 10.77 15.31 -5.43
CA LYS A 168 11.92 16.08 -5.90
C LYS A 168 12.58 16.83 -4.75
N GLU A 169 13.84 16.50 -4.48
CA GLU A 169 14.71 17.19 -3.52
C GLU A 169 16.04 17.53 -4.19
N ASN A 170 16.44 18.81 -4.19
CA ASN A 170 17.69 19.28 -4.82
C ASN A 170 17.86 18.78 -6.27
N ASP A 171 16.79 18.92 -7.06
CA ASP A 171 16.69 18.48 -8.45
C ASP A 171 16.76 16.98 -8.71
N LYS A 172 16.66 16.14 -7.67
CA LYS A 172 16.62 14.68 -7.80
C LYS A 172 15.31 14.10 -7.33
N TYR A 173 14.80 13.10 -8.04
CA TYR A 173 13.67 12.31 -7.58
C TYR A 173 14.13 11.22 -6.62
N LEU A 174 13.60 11.23 -5.40
CA LEU A 174 13.93 10.29 -4.33
C LEU A 174 12.66 9.61 -3.84
N ILE A 175 12.75 8.34 -3.42
CA ILE A 175 11.61 7.57 -2.94
C ILE A 175 11.11 8.13 -1.61
N ASP A 176 9.80 8.32 -1.53
CA ASP A 176 9.08 8.54 -0.29
C ASP A 176 8.24 7.30 0.02
N ASN A 177 8.71 6.50 0.98
CA ASN A 177 8.10 5.20 1.32
C ASN A 177 6.76 5.33 2.06
N TYR A 178 6.42 6.52 2.56
CA TYR A 178 5.38 6.69 3.56
C TYR A 178 4.20 7.53 3.06
N LYS A 179 4.30 8.13 1.87
CA LYS A 179 3.22 8.95 1.30
C LYS A 179 1.96 8.17 0.93
N ILE A 180 2.08 6.90 0.55
CA ILE A 180 0.94 6.02 0.26
C ILE A 180 1.31 4.60 0.67
N THR A 181 0.68 4.06 1.71
CA THR A 181 1.11 2.78 2.31
C THR A 181 0.10 1.65 2.26
N ASN A 182 -1.14 1.86 1.80
CA ASN A 182 -2.20 0.83 1.89
C ASN A 182 -3.21 0.88 0.72
N CYS A 183 -2.75 1.02 -0.52
CA CYS A 183 -3.61 0.82 -1.68
C CYS A 183 -2.86 0.21 -2.86
N LYS A 184 -3.60 -0.43 -3.77
CA LYS A 184 -3.12 -0.87 -5.09
C LYS A 184 -3.41 0.22 -6.12
N LEU A 185 -2.70 0.21 -7.24
CA LEU A 185 -3.03 1.12 -8.34
C LEU A 185 -4.43 0.78 -8.89
N ALA A 186 -5.29 1.78 -9.08
CA ALA A 186 -6.58 1.55 -9.72
C ALA A 186 -6.40 1.15 -11.20
N GLY A 187 -7.15 0.16 -11.66
CA GLY A 187 -7.17 -0.21 -13.07
C GLY A 187 -7.61 0.95 -13.98
N LYS A 188 -7.23 0.92 -15.26
CA LYS A 188 -7.51 2.00 -16.23
C LYS A 188 -9.01 2.29 -16.36
N GLU A 189 -9.83 1.24 -16.41
CA GLU A 189 -11.29 1.35 -16.53
C GLU A 189 -11.89 2.03 -15.29
N HIS A 190 -11.58 1.51 -14.09
CA HIS A 190 -12.03 2.11 -12.83
C HIS A 190 -11.57 3.57 -12.69
N SER A 191 -10.30 3.85 -13.00
CA SER A 191 -9.75 5.21 -12.95
C SER A 191 -10.54 6.18 -13.85
N LYS A 192 -10.93 5.75 -15.05
CA LYS A 192 -11.72 6.57 -15.97
C LYS A 192 -13.10 6.89 -15.38
N ILE A 193 -13.80 5.88 -14.87
CA ILE A 193 -15.16 6.05 -14.29
C ILE A 193 -15.10 7.01 -13.09
N ILE A 194 -14.12 6.86 -12.20
CA ILE A 194 -13.95 7.71 -11.02
C ILE A 194 -13.63 9.15 -11.43
N ARG A 195 -12.75 9.34 -12.44
CA ARG A 195 -12.44 10.69 -12.98
C ARG A 195 -13.68 11.38 -13.53
N GLU A 196 -14.49 10.65 -14.32
CA GLU A 196 -15.73 11.18 -14.88
C GLU A 196 -16.74 11.55 -13.78
N HIS A 197 -16.94 10.68 -12.78
CA HIS A 197 -17.88 10.93 -11.69
C HIS A 197 -17.52 12.17 -10.86
N TYR A 198 -16.24 12.34 -10.53
CA TYR A 198 -15.76 13.45 -9.69
C TYR A 198 -15.29 14.68 -10.48
N ASN A 199 -15.44 14.69 -11.82
CA ASN A 199 -14.92 15.74 -12.71
C ASN A 199 -13.43 16.02 -12.50
N ILE A 200 -12.63 14.96 -12.28
CA ILE A 200 -11.18 15.08 -12.11
C ILE A 200 -10.54 15.25 -13.49
N PRO A 201 -9.72 16.29 -13.72
CA PRO A 201 -9.06 16.49 -15.00
C PRO A 201 -8.08 15.34 -15.33
N ASP A 202 -7.90 15.07 -16.62
CA ASP A 202 -6.91 14.12 -17.12
C ASP A 202 -5.56 14.83 -17.35
N ASP A 203 -5.00 15.39 -16.28
CA ASP A 203 -3.76 16.19 -16.29
C ASP A 203 -2.65 15.58 -15.43
N LYS A 204 -2.81 14.30 -15.02
CA LYS A 204 -1.91 13.58 -14.11
C LYS A 204 -1.66 14.29 -12.76
N SER A 205 -2.52 15.21 -12.34
CA SER A 205 -2.40 15.88 -11.02
C SER A 205 -2.91 15.06 -9.83
N THR A 206 -3.56 13.93 -10.12
CA THR A 206 -4.20 13.07 -9.12
C THR A 206 -3.76 11.62 -9.26
N PHE A 207 -3.72 10.96 -8.11
CA PHE A 207 -3.53 9.52 -7.98
C PHE A 207 -4.83 8.88 -7.51
N ILE A 208 -5.19 7.75 -8.11
CA ILE A 208 -6.39 6.98 -7.73
C ILE A 208 -5.92 5.60 -7.28
N GLY A 209 -6.13 5.31 -6.00
CA GLY A 209 -5.75 4.05 -5.37
C GLY A 209 -6.97 3.18 -5.08
N LEU A 210 -6.84 1.86 -5.27
CA LEU A 210 -7.76 0.84 -4.80
C LEU A 210 -7.39 0.46 -3.37
N ILE A 211 -8.23 0.77 -2.38
CA ILE A 211 -7.99 0.41 -0.97
C ILE A 211 -8.58 -0.95 -0.62
N SER A 212 -9.65 -1.37 -1.30
CA SER A 212 -10.34 -2.61 -0.96
C SER A 212 -11.15 -3.15 -2.14
N GLN A 213 -11.19 -4.48 -2.27
CA GLN A 213 -12.08 -5.20 -3.19
C GLN A 213 -12.84 -6.24 -2.38
N TYR A 214 -14.17 -6.27 -2.51
CA TYR A 214 -15.00 -7.29 -1.87
C TYR A 214 -16.07 -7.86 -2.81
N LYS A 215 -16.24 -9.20 -2.73
CA LYS A 215 -17.22 -9.99 -3.51
C LYS A 215 -17.11 -9.82 -5.05
N ASP A 216 -15.95 -9.44 -5.58
CA ASP A 216 -15.69 -9.17 -7.01
C ASP A 216 -16.61 -8.13 -7.67
N LYS A 217 -17.44 -7.45 -6.89
CA LYS A 217 -18.47 -6.51 -7.35
C LYS A 217 -18.26 -5.10 -6.82
N HIS A 218 -17.65 -4.98 -5.65
CA HIS A 218 -17.44 -3.70 -5.01
C HIS A 218 -15.96 -3.40 -4.84
N PHE A 219 -15.59 -2.18 -5.20
CA PHE A 219 -14.23 -1.68 -5.15
C PHE A 219 -14.24 -0.32 -4.46
N ALA A 220 -13.56 -0.24 -3.32
CA ALA A 220 -13.38 1.02 -2.62
C ALA A 220 -12.10 1.70 -3.12
N PHE A 221 -12.23 2.96 -3.52
CA PHE A 221 -11.15 3.78 -4.05
C PHE A 221 -10.93 5.05 -3.23
N VAL A 222 -9.73 5.58 -3.37
CA VAL A 222 -9.28 6.85 -2.81
C VAL A 222 -8.66 7.71 -3.90
N VAL A 223 -8.90 9.03 -3.83
CA VAL A 223 -8.35 10.00 -4.76
C VAL A 223 -7.43 10.94 -4.00
N TYR A 224 -6.14 10.89 -4.34
CA TYR A 224 -5.15 11.83 -3.83
C TYR A 224 -4.86 12.92 -4.86
N THR A 225 -4.78 14.17 -4.40
CA THR A 225 -4.34 15.32 -5.21
C THR A 225 -2.99 15.81 -4.71
N VAL A 226 -2.09 16.13 -5.64
CA VAL A 226 -0.80 16.73 -5.34
C VAL A 226 -0.94 18.23 -5.08
N LYS A 227 -0.33 18.71 -3.99
CA LYS A 227 -0.11 20.15 -3.73
C LYS A 227 1.30 20.34 -3.15
N GLY A 228 2.21 20.94 -3.92
CA GLY A 228 3.60 21.12 -3.53
C GLY A 228 4.35 19.79 -3.47
N LYS A 229 4.87 19.44 -2.28
CA LYS A 229 5.55 18.16 -2.04
C LYS A 229 4.63 17.08 -1.47
N ASP A 230 3.34 17.39 -1.29
CA ASP A 230 2.44 16.59 -0.47
C ASP A 230 1.25 16.04 -1.25
N LEU A 231 0.79 14.87 -0.82
CA LEU A 231 -0.44 14.24 -1.27
C LEU A 231 -1.54 14.48 -0.26
N TYR A 232 -2.71 14.80 -0.77
CA TYR A 232 -3.88 15.05 0.01
C TYR A 232 -4.97 14.06 -0.46
N LEU A 233 -5.59 13.26 0.41
CA LEU A 233 -6.81 12.44 0.15
C LEU A 233 -8.16 13.22 -0.06
N GLU A 234 -8.54 13.64 -1.28
CA GLU A 234 -9.70 14.56 -1.48
C GLU A 234 -11.02 13.83 -1.36
N GLN A 235 -11.06 12.61 -1.89
CA GLN A 235 -12.29 11.85 -2.11
C GLN A 235 -12.01 10.37 -1.84
N ALA A 236 -13.06 9.67 -1.44
CA ALA A 236 -13.10 8.22 -1.37
C ALA A 236 -14.47 7.74 -1.84
N CYS A 237 -14.55 6.56 -2.43
CA CYS A 237 -15.81 6.04 -2.97
C CYS A 237 -15.86 4.52 -2.98
N ASP A 238 -17.07 3.96 -2.91
CA ASP A 238 -17.38 2.59 -3.26
C ASP A 238 -17.94 2.55 -4.68
N PHE A 239 -17.40 1.67 -5.51
CA PHE A 239 -17.87 1.42 -6.87
C PHE A 239 -18.50 0.03 -6.96
N ASP A 240 -19.81 0.00 -7.17
CA ASP A 240 -20.58 -1.21 -7.49
C ASP A 240 -20.53 -1.43 -9.00
N VAL A 241 -19.80 -2.46 -9.42
CA VAL A 241 -19.58 -2.81 -10.84
C VAL A 241 -20.87 -3.29 -11.51
N ASP A 242 -21.71 -4.03 -10.80
CA ASP A 242 -22.95 -4.61 -11.37
C ASP A 242 -23.96 -3.51 -11.66
N LYS A 243 -24.11 -2.56 -10.72
CA LYS A 243 -25.01 -1.42 -10.88
C LYS A 243 -24.37 -0.26 -11.65
N ASN A 244 -23.05 -0.32 -11.86
CA ASN A 244 -22.23 0.76 -12.40
C ASN A 244 -22.49 2.09 -11.66
N THR A 245 -22.51 2.02 -10.32
CA THR A 245 -22.81 3.18 -9.46
C THR A 245 -21.64 3.47 -8.53
N ILE A 246 -21.32 4.76 -8.39
CA ILE A 246 -20.35 5.25 -7.42
C ILE A 246 -21.10 5.88 -6.25
N ALA A 247 -20.79 5.42 -5.04
CA ALA A 247 -21.25 6.01 -3.79
C ALA A 247 -20.05 6.65 -3.07
N PRO A 248 -20.12 7.93 -2.66
CA PRO A 248 -19.05 8.53 -1.88
C PRO A 248 -18.91 7.83 -0.52
N LEU A 249 -17.67 7.71 -0.05
CA LEU A 249 -17.33 7.27 1.29
C LEU A 249 -16.92 8.50 2.12
N THR A 250 -17.27 8.50 3.39
CA THR A 250 -16.86 9.55 4.31
C THR A 250 -15.38 9.44 4.67
N ILE A 251 -14.73 10.59 4.78
CA ILE A 251 -13.35 10.73 5.25
C ILE A 251 -13.38 11.50 6.57
N GLU A 252 -12.89 10.91 7.65
CA GLU A 252 -12.72 11.57 8.94
C GLU A 252 -11.30 12.14 9.08
N GLY A 253 -11.15 13.37 9.61
CA GLY A 253 -9.86 14.04 9.88
C GLY A 253 -9.50 15.19 8.93
N GLN A 254 -8.60 16.10 9.37
CA GLN A 254 -7.99 17.14 8.53
C GLN A 254 -6.69 16.65 7.89
N ARG A 255 -6.26 17.27 6.79
CA ARG A 255 -5.58 16.54 5.72
C ARG A 255 -4.21 17.10 5.37
N LYS A 256 -3.16 16.35 5.71
CA LYS A 256 -1.82 16.45 5.11
C LYS A 256 -1.04 15.16 5.35
N ILE A 257 -0.59 14.48 4.30
CA ILE A 257 0.34 13.35 4.44
C ILE A 257 1.76 13.90 4.44
N TYR A 258 2.30 14.10 5.65
CA TYR A 258 3.75 14.27 5.86
C TYR A 258 4.43 12.90 5.85
N GLY A 259 5.70 12.87 5.46
CA GLY A 259 6.52 11.68 5.63
C GLY A 259 6.60 11.25 7.12
N ALA A 260 6.77 9.95 7.27
CA ALA A 260 7.21 9.16 8.42
C ALA A 260 6.89 9.65 9.86
N ARG A 261 5.61 9.54 10.21
CA ARG A 261 5.14 8.72 11.33
C ARG A 261 3.62 8.62 11.23
N GLU A 262 3.07 7.47 11.61
CA GLU A 262 1.84 7.51 12.41
C GLU A 262 2.18 8.28 13.69
N GLU A 263 2.30 9.60 13.61
CA GLU A 263 1.92 10.37 14.77
C GLU A 263 0.43 10.07 14.86
N LEU A 264 0.05 9.49 15.99
CA LEU A 264 -1.30 9.58 16.54
C LEU A 264 -1.64 11.08 16.71
N SER A 265 -1.61 11.85 15.63
CA SER A 265 -2.45 13.02 15.52
C SER A 265 -3.85 12.46 15.34
N GLU A 266 -4.81 13.08 15.99
CA GLU A 266 -6.23 12.86 15.75
C GLU A 266 -6.65 13.24 14.30
N THR A 267 -5.70 13.40 13.37
CA THR A 267 -5.84 14.03 12.04
C THR A 267 -5.09 13.30 10.92
N ASN A 268 -5.01 11.97 10.92
CA ASN A 268 -4.76 11.22 9.68
C ASN A 268 -6.09 10.92 9.00
N PRO A 269 -6.28 11.26 7.70
CA PRO A 269 -7.56 11.06 7.05
C PRO A 269 -7.83 9.56 6.90
N LYS A 270 -8.92 9.09 7.48
CA LYS A 270 -9.33 7.68 7.40
C LYS A 270 -10.63 7.58 6.64
N VAL A 271 -10.69 6.61 5.72
CA VAL A 271 -11.94 6.31 5.00
C VAL A 271 -12.83 5.49 5.92
N LEU A 272 -13.97 6.06 6.28
CA LEU A 272 -14.97 5.45 7.15
C LEU A 272 -15.69 4.33 6.39
N ASN A 273 -15.92 3.22 7.06
CA ASN A 273 -16.80 2.17 6.57
C ASN A 273 -18.26 2.63 6.73
N ASN A 274 -18.99 2.73 5.62
CA ASN A 274 -20.37 3.24 5.59
C ASN A 274 -21.33 2.53 6.56
N ILE A 275 -21.02 1.30 6.98
CA ILE A 275 -21.82 0.61 8.00
C ILE A 275 -21.80 1.35 9.34
N PHE A 276 -20.69 1.99 9.70
CA PHE A 276 -20.60 2.76 10.93
C PHE A 276 -21.51 3.98 10.89
N GLU A 277 -21.66 4.64 9.74
CA GLU A 277 -22.62 5.74 9.59
C GLU A 277 -24.05 5.30 9.86
N LYS A 278 -24.40 4.08 9.43
CA LYS A 278 -25.77 3.55 9.58
C LYS A 278 -26.05 3.01 10.97
N LEU A 279 -25.07 2.33 11.58
CA LEU A 279 -25.28 1.54 12.78
C LEU A 279 -24.76 2.21 14.05
N SER A 280 -23.74 3.06 13.93
CA SER A 280 -23.04 3.63 15.07
C SER A 280 -22.41 4.99 14.72
N PRO A 281 -23.20 5.97 14.21
CA PRO A 281 -22.67 7.22 13.66
C PRO A 281 -21.88 8.05 14.67
N ASP A 282 -22.29 8.06 15.94
CA ASP A 282 -21.65 8.85 17.01
C ASP A 282 -20.68 8.03 17.87
N SER A 283 -20.33 6.84 17.38
CA SER A 283 -19.72 5.82 18.20
C SER A 283 -18.19 5.92 18.23
N LYS A 284 -17.65 5.74 19.43
CA LYS A 284 -16.20 5.58 19.66
C LYS A 284 -15.74 4.13 19.43
N LEU A 285 -16.63 3.26 18.94
CA LEU A 285 -16.28 1.88 18.60
C LEU A 285 -15.32 1.92 17.41
N GLU A 286 -14.24 1.15 17.48
CA GLU A 286 -13.28 1.01 16.38
C GLU A 286 -13.62 -0.21 15.50
N THR A 287 -14.48 -1.11 16.00
CA THR A 287 -14.83 -2.37 15.34
C THR A 287 -16.26 -2.79 15.72
N LEU A 288 -17.03 -3.25 14.73
CA LEU A 288 -18.30 -3.94 14.94
C LEU A 288 -18.11 -5.45 14.72
N ILE A 289 -18.76 -6.26 15.53
CA ILE A 289 -18.68 -7.73 15.45
C ILE A 289 -20.09 -8.30 15.47
N ALA A 290 -20.37 -9.18 14.51
CA ALA A 290 -21.63 -9.92 14.44
C ALA A 290 -21.38 -11.42 14.43
N SER A 291 -22.14 -12.15 15.23
CA SER A 291 -22.18 -13.61 15.17
C SER A 291 -22.92 -14.07 13.93
N VAL A 292 -22.37 -15.06 13.22
CA VAL A 292 -23.01 -15.70 12.08
C VAL A 292 -23.83 -16.90 12.59
N PRO A 293 -25.15 -16.95 12.35
CA PRO A 293 -25.97 -18.10 12.70
C PRO A 293 -25.43 -19.39 12.07
N LYS A 294 -25.54 -20.52 12.77
CA LYS A 294 -25.06 -21.83 12.28
C LYS A 294 -25.65 -22.22 10.92
N ASP A 295 -26.86 -21.76 10.65
CA ASP A 295 -27.68 -22.13 9.50
C ASP A 295 -27.69 -21.05 8.40
N ALA A 296 -26.96 -19.94 8.59
CA ALA A 296 -26.90 -18.88 7.59
C ALA A 296 -26.16 -19.37 6.34
N SER A 297 -26.75 -19.12 5.16
CA SER A 297 -26.06 -19.26 3.88
C SER A 297 -24.71 -18.54 3.93
N PRO A 298 -23.67 -19.00 3.21
CA PRO A 298 -22.35 -18.40 3.30
C PRO A 298 -22.40 -16.96 2.79
N LEU A 299 -22.49 -16.01 3.73
CA LEU A 299 -22.48 -14.57 3.44
C LEU A 299 -21.13 -14.14 2.82
N PHE A 300 -20.08 -14.93 3.10
CA PHE A 300 -18.75 -14.85 2.52
C PHE A 300 -18.20 -16.27 2.39
N GLU A 301 -17.63 -16.60 1.22
CA GLU A 301 -17.17 -17.97 0.89
C GLU A 301 -15.92 -18.41 1.66
N LYS A 302 -15.23 -17.49 2.33
CA LYS A 302 -13.97 -17.76 3.04
C LYS A 302 -13.96 -17.13 4.43
N TYR A 303 -13.72 -17.96 5.43
CA TYR A 303 -13.45 -17.53 6.81
C TYR A 303 -11.97 -17.80 7.10
N ILE A 304 -11.34 -16.92 7.88
CA ILE A 304 -10.04 -17.22 8.48
C ILE A 304 -10.31 -18.00 9.77
N GLU A 305 -9.78 -19.23 9.85
CA GLU A 305 -9.83 -20.04 11.07
C GLU A 305 -8.65 -19.69 11.97
N PHE A 306 -8.93 -19.47 13.24
CA PHE A 306 -7.90 -19.34 14.27
C PHE A 306 -7.72 -20.68 14.96
N GLU A 307 -6.52 -21.23 14.87
CA GLU A 307 -6.07 -22.29 15.75
C GLU A 307 -5.58 -21.67 17.08
N GLU A 308 -6.04 -22.23 18.19
CA GLU A 308 -5.51 -21.90 19.52
C GLU A 308 -4.01 -22.26 19.53
N LEU A 309 -3.12 -21.27 19.69
CA LEU A 309 -1.67 -21.51 19.68
C LEU A 309 -1.19 -22.37 20.86
N PHE A 310 -2.05 -22.59 21.85
CA PHE A 310 -1.85 -23.56 22.91
C PHE A 310 -3.15 -24.34 23.06
N PRO A 311 -3.17 -25.66 22.76
CA PRO A 311 -4.35 -26.46 23.02
C PRO A 311 -4.58 -26.44 24.54
N SER A 312 -5.64 -25.78 24.99
CA SER A 312 -6.14 -26.06 26.33
C SER A 312 -6.70 -27.49 26.27
N GLU A 313 -5.98 -28.43 26.89
CA GLU A 313 -6.49 -29.79 27.05
C GLU A 313 -7.83 -29.69 27.75
N GLU A 314 -8.86 -30.27 27.12
CA GLU A 314 -10.26 -30.23 27.54
C GLU A 314 -11.02 -28.92 27.24
N ASN A 315 -11.43 -28.72 25.99
CA ASN A 315 -12.79 -28.27 25.73
C ASN A 315 -13.24 -28.65 24.31
N ASN A 316 -14.46 -29.19 24.21
CA ASN A 316 -15.24 -29.19 22.98
C ASN A 316 -15.62 -27.74 22.64
N ALA A 317 -14.64 -26.92 22.28
CA ALA A 317 -14.84 -25.51 22.03
C ALA A 317 -15.84 -25.33 20.88
N VAL A 318 -16.94 -24.65 21.17
CA VAL A 318 -17.94 -24.33 20.16
C VAL A 318 -17.30 -23.32 19.20
N LEU A 319 -16.95 -23.79 18.00
CA LEU A 319 -16.43 -22.94 16.92
C LEU A 319 -17.55 -22.03 16.43
N ASN A 320 -17.55 -20.79 16.92
CA ASN A 320 -18.44 -19.75 16.45
C ASN A 320 -17.85 -19.07 15.21
N LYS A 321 -18.73 -18.63 14.32
CA LYS A 321 -18.40 -17.85 13.13
C LYS A 321 -18.82 -16.41 13.37
N TYR A 322 -18.01 -15.46 12.95
CA TYR A 322 -18.28 -14.05 13.13
C TYR A 322 -17.87 -13.25 11.90
N ILE A 323 -18.50 -12.10 11.73
CA ILE A 323 -18.09 -11.08 10.78
C ILE A 323 -17.56 -9.90 11.59
N VAL A 324 -16.36 -9.47 11.26
CA VAL A 324 -15.70 -8.30 11.84
C VAL A 324 -15.69 -7.18 10.81
N VAL A 325 -16.08 -6.00 11.25
CA VAL A 325 -16.16 -4.79 10.42
C VAL A 325 -15.36 -3.70 11.13
N PRO A 326 -14.15 -3.33 10.63
CA PRO A 326 -13.42 -2.20 11.18
C PRO A 326 -14.12 -0.88 10.84
N LYS A 327 -13.97 0.12 11.72
CA LYS A 327 -14.50 1.47 11.51
C LYS A 327 -13.92 2.12 10.26
N TYR A 328 -12.64 1.90 10.01
CA TYR A 328 -11.95 2.46 8.85
C TYR A 328 -11.45 1.36 7.93
N PHE A 329 -11.32 1.65 6.64
CA PHE A 329 -10.74 0.73 5.65
C PHE A 329 -9.22 0.51 5.82
N THR A 330 -8.60 1.09 6.87
CA THR A 330 -7.20 0.85 7.23
C THR A 330 -7.05 -0.41 8.08
N SER A 331 -5.87 -1.03 8.06
CA SER A 331 -5.53 -2.25 8.81
C SER A 331 -6.02 -2.24 10.27
N PHE A 332 -6.63 -3.34 10.72
CA PHE A 332 -7.07 -3.53 12.10
C PHE A 332 -6.42 -4.78 12.71
N SER A 333 -6.22 -4.79 14.02
CA SER A 333 -5.67 -5.94 14.74
C SER A 333 -6.73 -6.61 15.62
N LEU A 334 -6.81 -7.94 15.57
CA LEU A 334 -7.65 -8.74 16.47
C LEU A 334 -6.77 -9.63 17.34
N SER A 335 -6.71 -9.35 18.64
CA SER A 335 -6.06 -10.29 19.57
C SER A 335 -6.98 -11.48 19.84
N ALA A 336 -6.47 -12.69 19.69
CA ALA A 336 -7.12 -13.89 20.21
C ALA A 336 -6.95 -13.96 21.74
N ALA A 337 -7.69 -14.86 22.39
CA ALA A 337 -7.75 -14.94 23.86
C ALA A 337 -6.38 -15.04 24.55
N ASP A 338 -5.38 -15.61 23.87
CA ASP A 338 -4.06 -15.89 24.44
C ASP A 338 -2.89 -15.30 23.61
N GLY A 339 -3.14 -14.29 22.75
CA GLY A 339 -2.06 -13.57 22.06
C GLY A 339 -2.52 -12.53 21.03
N PRO A 340 -1.71 -11.50 20.72
CA PRO A 340 -2.02 -10.57 19.65
C PRO A 340 -1.81 -11.25 18.29
N THR A 341 -2.89 -11.37 17.50
CA THR A 341 -2.78 -11.69 16.08
C THR A 341 -3.04 -10.41 15.29
N VAL A 342 -2.16 -10.08 14.36
CA VAL A 342 -2.39 -8.96 13.44
C VAL A 342 -2.95 -9.58 12.16
N ILE A 343 -4.17 -9.20 11.79
CA ILE A 343 -4.75 -9.63 10.52
C ILE A 343 -4.71 -8.45 9.57
N TRP A 344 -4.03 -8.64 8.45
CA TRP A 344 -4.08 -7.71 7.35
C TRP A 344 -5.20 -8.19 6.42
N SER A 345 -6.24 -7.37 6.27
CA SER A 345 -7.33 -7.65 5.33
C SER A 345 -7.55 -6.44 4.46
N ASP A 346 -7.52 -6.66 3.14
CA ASP A 346 -7.91 -5.68 2.12
C ASP A 346 -9.44 -5.56 2.01
N SER A 347 -10.21 -6.07 2.98
CA SER A 347 -11.67 -6.14 2.94
C SER A 347 -12.28 -5.31 4.08
N PRO A 348 -13.39 -4.59 3.85
CA PRO A 348 -14.10 -3.88 4.91
C PRO A 348 -14.86 -4.85 5.84
N PHE A 349 -14.84 -6.14 5.49
CA PHE A 349 -15.50 -7.23 6.18
C PHE A 349 -14.56 -8.41 6.27
N LEU A 350 -14.39 -8.96 7.46
CA LEU A 350 -13.63 -10.18 7.64
C LEU A 350 -14.48 -11.26 8.31
N GLY A 351 -14.68 -12.37 7.61
CA GLY A 351 -15.22 -13.59 8.20
C GLY A 351 -14.14 -14.30 9.03
N ILE A 352 -14.42 -14.55 10.30
CA ILE A 352 -13.54 -15.29 11.20
C ILE A 352 -14.26 -16.48 11.86
N LYS A 353 -13.52 -17.56 12.11
CA LYS A 353 -14.00 -18.74 12.83
C LYS A 353 -13.06 -19.01 14.00
N GLY A 354 -13.61 -19.14 15.21
CA GLY A 354 -12.82 -19.48 16.41
C GLY A 354 -13.41 -18.92 17.70
N SER A 355 -12.71 -19.20 18.80
CA SER A 355 -12.96 -18.61 20.12
C SER A 355 -12.07 -17.38 20.30
N PHE A 356 -12.66 -16.20 20.47
CA PHE A 356 -11.89 -14.98 20.75
C PHE A 356 -12.32 -14.35 22.07
N LYS A 357 -11.36 -13.81 22.82
CA LYS A 357 -11.62 -12.74 23.79
C LYS A 357 -11.21 -11.45 23.13
N LEU A 358 -12.16 -10.53 23.00
CA LEU A 358 -11.86 -9.18 22.60
C LEU A 358 -11.13 -8.52 23.78
N LYS A 359 -9.94 -7.95 23.55
CA LYS A 359 -9.23 -7.20 24.60
C LYS A 359 -10.17 -6.13 25.15
N GLU A 360 -10.20 -5.98 26.48
CA GLU A 360 -11.09 -5.07 27.22
C GLU A 360 -11.01 -3.59 26.81
N ASN A 361 -10.02 -3.20 26.00
CA ASN A 361 -9.86 -1.83 25.47
C ASN A 361 -10.47 -1.63 24.07
N ILE A 362 -11.05 -2.65 23.45
CA ILE A 362 -11.84 -2.50 22.22
C ILE A 362 -13.28 -2.33 22.66
N ASN A 363 -13.82 -1.14 22.47
CA ASN A 363 -15.24 -0.90 22.67
C ASN A 363 -15.97 -1.60 21.51
N TYR A 364 -16.85 -2.58 21.78
CA TYR A 364 -17.62 -3.33 20.77
C TYR A 364 -19.10 -3.45 21.17
N GLU A 365 -19.99 -3.51 20.17
CA GLU A 365 -21.38 -3.92 20.34
C GLU A 365 -21.66 -5.21 19.56
N THR A 366 -22.40 -6.14 20.18
CA THR A 366 -22.86 -7.37 19.53
C THR A 366 -24.08 -7.07 18.68
N LEU A 367 -23.90 -6.92 17.36
CA LEU A 367 -25.00 -6.66 16.43
C LEU A 367 -25.63 -7.97 15.94
N LEU A 368 -26.65 -8.44 16.65
CA LEU A 368 -27.23 -9.76 16.43
C LEU A 368 -28.31 -9.85 15.33
N ASN A 369 -28.64 -8.81 14.57
CA ASN A 369 -29.73 -8.91 13.58
C ASN A 369 -29.57 -8.13 12.25
N PHE A 370 -28.40 -7.59 11.89
CA PHE A 370 -28.32 -6.63 10.78
C PHE A 370 -27.71 -7.14 9.46
N PHE A 371 -26.93 -8.23 9.49
CA PHE A 371 -26.07 -8.61 8.35
C PHE A 371 -26.80 -9.21 7.13
N ALA A 372 -28.03 -9.69 7.28
CA ALA A 372 -28.77 -10.31 6.18
C ALA A 372 -29.47 -9.29 5.26
N GLU A 373 -29.98 -8.17 5.80
CA GLU A 373 -30.79 -7.21 5.03
C GLU A 373 -29.97 -6.06 4.40
N ASN A 374 -28.76 -5.79 4.89
CA ASN A 374 -27.96 -4.63 4.43
C ASN A 374 -26.72 -4.99 3.58
N LEU A 375 -26.40 -6.28 3.46
CA LEU A 375 -25.35 -6.80 2.56
C LEU A 375 -25.93 -7.61 1.39
N GLY A 376 -27.25 -7.62 1.28
CA GLY A 376 -28.04 -8.33 0.27
C GLY A 376 -29.17 -7.44 -0.24
N ASP A 377 -28.80 -6.55 -1.17
CA ASP A 377 -29.51 -6.33 -2.44
C ASP A 377 -28.49 -5.90 -3.51
#